data_AF-A0A7X3QJC4-F1
#
_entry.id   AF-A0A7X3QJC4-F1
#
_cell.length_a   1.000
_cell.length_b   1.000
_cell.length_c   1.000
_cell.angle_alpha   90.00
_cell.angle_beta   90.00
_cell.angle_gamma   90.00
#
_symmetry.space_group_name_H-M   'P 1'
#
loop_
_entity.id
_entity.type
_entity.pdbx_description
1 polymer ?
#
loop_
_entity_poly.entity_id
_entity_poly.type
_entity_poly.pdbx_seq_one_letter_code
_entity_poly.pdbx_strand_id
1 'polypeptide(L)' 'MASMMSNLIEYIAKSLVDEPDEVHVTEHDDHGRIIIHLDVAED' A
#
# COMPACT_ATOMS: atom_id res chain seq x y z
N MET A 1 -1.84 6.03 -12.05
CA MET A 1 -2.20 4.65 -12.44
C MET A 1 -1.51 3.76 -11.44
N ALA A 2 -2.24 2.89 -10.73
CA ALA A 2 -1.64 1.97 -9.76
C ALA A 2 -0.71 0.99 -10.48
N SER A 3 0.53 0.83 -10.00
CA SER A 3 1.49 -0.10 -10.59
C SER A 3 1.18 -1.54 -10.19
N MET A 4 1.74 -2.52 -10.91
CA MET A 4 1.61 -3.93 -10.54
C MET A 4 2.22 -4.22 -9.14
N MET A 5 3.24 -3.45 -8.74
CA MET A 5 3.86 -3.56 -7.41
C MET A 5 2.94 -3.04 -6.30
N SER A 6 2.28 -1.88 -6.48
CA SER A 6 1.40 -1.33 -5.45
C SER A 6 0.24 -2.27 -5.12
N ASN A 7 -0.36 -2.91 -6.14
CA ASN A 7 -1.42 -3.89 -5.96
C ASN A 7 -0.98 -5.14 -5.18
N LEU A 8 0.24 -5.63 -5.44
CA LEU A 8 0.78 -6.79 -4.73
C LEU A 8 1.04 -6.44 -3.25
N ILE A 9 1.57 -5.25 -2.98
CA ILE A 9 1.84 -4.77 -1.63
C ILE A 9 0.53 -4.56 -0.87
N GLU A 10 -0.48 -3.98 -1.50
CA GLU A 10 -1.82 -3.85 -0.92
C GLU A 10 -2.42 -5.21 -0.56
N TYR A 11 -2.31 -6.19 -1.47
CA TYR A 11 -2.79 -7.54 -1.21
C TYR A 11 -2.08 -8.22 -0.02
N ILE A 12 -0.75 -8.08 0.05
CA ILE A 12 0.03 -8.63 1.16
C ILE A 12 -0.36 -7.92 2.47
N ALA A 13 -0.44 -6.60 2.48
CA ALA A 13 -0.79 -5.84 3.67
C ALA A 13 -2.19 -6.21 4.20
N LYS A 14 -3.20 -6.28 3.31
CA LYS A 14 -4.55 -6.73 3.65
C LYS A 14 -4.60 -8.16 4.20
N SER A 15 -3.66 -9.01 3.83
CA SER A 15 -3.58 -10.38 4.35
C SER A 15 -2.94 -10.48 5.74
N LEU A 16 -2.24 -9.44 6.18
CA LEU A 16 -1.48 -9.41 7.44
C LEU A 16 -2.22 -8.70 8.58
N VAL A 17 -3.26 -7.94 8.27
CA VAL A 17 -4.02 -7.12 9.23
C VAL A 17 -5.40 -7.70 9.47
N ASP A 18 -5.96 -7.43 10.64
CA ASP A 18 -7.30 -7.89 11.01
C ASP A 18 -8.41 -7.10 10.28
N GLU A 19 -8.15 -5.83 9.94
CA GLU A 19 -9.08 -4.93 9.24
C GLU A 19 -8.54 -4.54 7.86
N PRO A 20 -8.74 -5.39 6.83
CA PRO A 20 -8.19 -5.18 5.49
C PRO A 20 -8.80 -3.97 4.77
N ASP A 21 -10.00 -3.54 5.15
CA ASP A 21 -10.69 -2.41 4.53
C ASP A 21 -10.10 -1.06 4.96
N GLU A 22 -9.33 -1.02 6.06
CA GLU A 22 -8.68 0.17 6.60
C GLU A 22 -7.22 0.33 6.12
N VAL A 23 -6.81 -0.50 5.16
CA VAL A 23 -5.49 -0.42 4.54
C VAL A 23 -5.52 0.54 3.35
N HIS A 24 -4.71 1.58 3.42
CA HIS A 24 -4.53 2.54 2.33
C HIS A 24 -3.10 2.50 1.78
N VAL A 25 -2.98 2.33 0.46
CA VAL A 25 -1.69 2.34 -0.24
C VAL A 25 -1.62 3.55 -1.15
N THR A 26 -0.57 4.35 -0.99
CA THR A 26 -0.28 5.47 -1.91
C THR A 26 1.07 5.27 -2.58
N GLU A 27 1.14 5.62 -3.87
CA GLU A 27 2.35 5.51 -4.68
C GLU A 27 2.76 6.91 -5.17
N HIS A 28 4.01 7.28 -4.92
CA HIS A 28 4.61 8.54 -5.36
C HIS A 28 5.93 8.28 -6.09
N ASP A 29 6.08 8.87 -7.28
CA ASP A 29 7.36 8.93 -7.99
C ASP A 29 8.11 10.18 -7.55
N ASP A 30 9.27 9.99 -6.92
CA ASP A 30 10.22 11.03 -6.58
C ASP A 30 11.53 10.82 -7.35
N HIS A 31 11.71 11.57 -8.44
CA HIS A 31 12.94 11.58 -9.23
C HIS A 31 13.41 10.18 -9.68
N GLY A 32 12.47 9.32 -10.11
CA GLY A 32 12.76 7.95 -10.53
C GLY A 32 12.87 6.95 -9.38
N ARG A 33 12.56 7.36 -8.14
CA ARG A 33 12.33 6.47 -7.01
C ARG A 33 10.84 6.33 -6.79
N ILE A 34 10.39 5.09 -6.75
CA ILE A 34 9.01 4.78 -6.37
C ILE A 34 8.97 4.66 -4.85
N ILE A 35 8.18 5.54 -4.22
CA ILE A 35 7.90 5.52 -2.79
C ILE A 35 6.49 4.98 -2.62
N ILE A 36 6.35 3.91 -1.84
CA ILE A 36 5.07 3.26 -1.55
C ILE A 36 4.80 3.47 -0.07
N HIS A 37 3.76 4.26 0.24
CA HIS A 37 3.29 4.45 1.60
C HIS A 37 2.18 3.45 1.87
N LEU A 38 2.30 2.74 2.98
CA LEU A 38 1.27 1.86 3.50
C LEU A 38 0.78 2.45 4.82
N ASP A 39 -0.46 2.90 4.83
CA ASP A 39 -1.16 3.36 6.02
C ASP A 39 -2.12 2.25 6.47
N VAL A 40 -1.98 1.83 7.72
CA VAL A 40 -2.85 0.86 8.39
C VAL A 40 -3.31 1.51 9.69
N ALA A 41 -4.61 1.48 9.97
CA ALA A 41 -5.14 1.99 11.23
C ALA A 41 -4.52 1.27 12.45
N GLU A 42 -4.39 1.97 13.57
CA GLU A 42 -3.71 1.48 14.78
C GLU A 42 -4.61 0.67 15.73
N ASP A 43 -5.81 0.25 15.31
CA ASP A 43 -7.04 -0.02 16.09
C ASP A 43 -7.93 1.23 16.35
#